data_AF-A0A346PK66-F1
#
_entry.id   AF-A0A346PK66-F1
#
_cell.length_a   1.000
_cell.length_b   1.000
_cell.length_c   1.000
_cell.angle_alpha   90.00
_cell.angle_beta   90.00
_cell.angle_gamma   90.00
#
_symmetry.space_group_name_H-M   'P 1'
#
loop_
_entity.id
_entity.type
_entity.pdbx_description
1 polymer ?
#
loop_
_entity_poly.entity_id
_entity_poly.type
_entity_poly.pdbx_seq_one_letter_code
_entity_poly.pdbx_strand_id
1 'polypeptide(L)'
;MATLLLDDEGVKPDGSRYELIAWAVPDSDEYPDGVKYSFQYMTADGDTLLRYDNAPHHRDDVGHHHCHTADGRIKPVEYPGLTSLRDRFEREVQQIHDERTD
;
A
#
# COMPACT_ATOMS: atom_id res chain seq x y z
N MET A 1 -8.04 -17.12 -12.07
CA MET A 1 -9.19 -16.45 -11.40
C MET A 1 -8.61 -15.66 -10.24
N ALA A 2 -9.14 -14.47 -9.96
CA ALA A 2 -8.73 -13.68 -8.81
C ALA A 2 -9.66 -13.93 -7.63
N THR A 3 -9.11 -14.03 -6.42
CA THR A 3 -9.86 -14.20 -5.17
C THR A 3 -9.51 -13.06 -4.23
N LEU A 4 -10.51 -12.36 -3.70
CA LEU A 4 -10.29 -11.30 -2.71
C LEU A 4 -9.68 -11.88 -1.43
N LEU A 5 -8.55 -11.33 -0.99
CA LEU A 5 -7.84 -11.73 0.23
C LEU A 5 -8.03 -10.71 1.36
N LEU A 6 -8.08 -9.43 1.01
CA LEU A 6 -8.17 -8.32 1.93
C LEU A 6 -8.99 -7.21 1.29
N ASP A 7 -9.92 -6.66 2.07
CA ASP A 7 -10.68 -5.45 1.78
C ASP A 7 -10.92 -4.77 3.14
N ASP A 8 -10.25 -3.64 3.35
CA ASP A 8 -10.33 -2.87 4.59
C ASP A 8 -10.17 -1.38 4.29
N GLU A 9 -10.93 -0.56 4.98
CA GLU A 9 -10.93 0.89 4.81
C GLU A 9 -11.21 1.60 6.13
N GLY A 10 -10.80 2.85 6.24
CA GLY A 10 -11.08 3.64 7.43
C GLY A 10 -10.75 5.12 7.28
N VAL A 11 -11.35 5.93 8.14
CA VAL A 11 -11.18 7.39 8.16
C VAL A 11 -10.68 7.80 9.55
N LYS A 12 -9.66 8.66 9.58
CA LYS A 12 -9.08 9.24 10.79
C LYS A 12 -9.78 10.56 11.17
N PRO A 13 -9.62 11.06 12.42
CA PRO A 13 -10.29 12.28 12.87
C PRO A 13 -10.00 13.54 12.04
N ASP A 14 -8.82 13.67 11.41
CA ASP A 14 -8.46 14.78 10.51
C ASP A 14 -9.10 14.65 9.10
N GLY A 15 -9.90 13.62 8.86
CA GLY A 15 -10.53 13.31 7.58
C GLY A 15 -9.62 12.57 6.59
N SER A 16 -8.34 12.36 6.92
CA SER A 16 -7.49 11.45 6.14
C SER A 16 -8.06 10.02 6.19
N ARG A 17 -7.84 9.26 5.12
CA ARG A 17 -8.44 7.92 4.99
C ARG A 17 -7.46 6.92 4.41
N TYR A 18 -7.64 5.66 4.77
CA TYR A 18 -6.91 4.55 4.20
C TYR A 18 -7.84 3.55 3.51
N GLU A 19 -7.32 2.90 2.48
CA GLU A 19 -7.98 1.87 1.67
C GLU A 19 -6.95 0.76 1.39
N LEU A 20 -7.24 -0.48 1.77
CA LEU A 20 -6.39 -1.65 1.56
C LEU A 20 -7.18 -2.69 0.77
N ILE A 21 -6.69 -3.03 -0.41
CA ILE A 21 -7.24 -4.14 -1.19
C ILE A 21 -6.14 -5.09 -1.65
N ALA A 22 -6.37 -6.39 -1.51
CA ALA A 22 -5.48 -7.41 -2.04
C ALA A 22 -6.25 -8.62 -2.60
N TRP A 23 -5.70 -9.19 -3.66
CA TRP A 23 -6.25 -10.32 -4.38
C TRP A 23 -5.19 -11.40 -4.53
N ALA A 24 -5.58 -12.65 -4.31
CA ALA A 24 -4.85 -13.79 -4.83
C ALA A 24 -5.04 -13.80 -6.35
N VAL A 25 -3.93 -13.88 -7.08
CA VAL A 25 -3.89 -13.99 -8.53
C VAL A 25 -3.01 -15.18 -8.90
N PRO A 26 -3.15 -15.77 -10.11
CA PRO A 26 -2.21 -16.79 -10.55
C PRO A 26 -0.77 -16.25 -10.56
N ASP A 27 0.16 -17.06 -10.11
CA ASP A 27 1.59 -16.76 -10.18
C ASP A 27 1.98 -16.42 -11.63
N SER A 28 2.74 -15.35 -11.79
CA SER A 28 3.19 -14.84 -13.08
C SER A 28 4.46 -14.02 -12.93
N ASP A 29 5.12 -13.70 -14.04
CA ASP A 29 6.28 -12.80 -14.01
C ASP A 29 5.92 -11.40 -13.49
N GLU A 30 4.66 -10.97 -13.61
CA GLU A 30 4.18 -9.69 -13.08
C GLU A 30 3.91 -9.77 -11.57
N TYR A 31 3.36 -10.89 -11.11
CA TYR A 31 2.98 -11.16 -9.72
C TYR A 31 3.59 -12.49 -9.24
N PRO A 32 4.90 -12.53 -8.96
CA PRO A 32 5.60 -13.76 -8.61
C PRO A 32 5.14 -14.36 -7.27
N ASP A 33 4.61 -13.54 -6.37
CA ASP A 33 4.09 -13.95 -5.06
C ASP A 33 2.59 -14.32 -5.09
N GLY A 34 1.98 -14.41 -6.28
CA GLY A 34 0.57 -14.78 -6.43
C GLY A 34 -0.40 -13.79 -5.79
N VAL A 35 0.03 -12.54 -5.56
CA VAL A 35 -0.76 -11.49 -4.92
C VAL A 35 -0.65 -10.19 -5.71
N LYS A 36 -1.80 -9.54 -5.92
CA LYS A 36 -1.90 -8.16 -6.38
C LYS A 36 -2.53 -7.32 -5.28
N TYR A 37 -1.92 -6.18 -4.94
CA TYR A 37 -2.47 -5.30 -3.89
C TYR A 37 -2.31 -3.81 -4.21
N SER A 38 -3.11 -3.01 -3.51
CA SER A 38 -3.04 -1.56 -3.48
C SER A 38 -3.47 -1.08 -2.11
N PHE A 39 -2.52 -0.62 -1.29
CA PHE A 39 -2.76 -0.03 0.03
C PHE A 39 -2.48 1.46 -0.07
N GLN A 40 -3.44 2.31 0.28
CA GLN A 40 -3.36 3.75 0.09
C GLN A 40 -3.79 4.46 1.37
N TYR A 41 -3.07 5.51 1.74
CA TYR A 41 -3.42 6.46 2.78
C TYR A 41 -3.31 7.85 2.20
N MET A 42 -4.38 8.62 2.34
CA MET A 42 -4.60 9.86 1.61
C MET A 42 -5.13 10.95 2.54
N THR A 43 -4.88 12.21 2.19
CA THR A 43 -5.53 13.35 2.82
C THR A 43 -7.04 13.31 2.59
N ALA A 44 -7.78 14.16 3.30
CA ALA A 44 -9.22 14.33 3.07
C ALA A 44 -9.54 14.72 1.61
N ASP A 45 -8.64 15.49 0.97
CA ASP A 45 -8.75 15.92 -0.43
C ASP A 45 -8.29 14.85 -1.44
N GLY A 46 -7.72 13.73 -0.96
CA GLY A 46 -7.29 12.62 -1.80
C GLY A 46 -5.82 12.64 -2.23
N ASP A 47 -5.01 13.56 -1.72
CA ASP A 47 -3.57 13.56 -1.97
C ASP A 47 -2.91 12.37 -1.28
N THR A 48 -1.97 11.72 -1.98
CA THR A 48 -1.26 10.54 -1.44
C THR A 48 -0.34 10.95 -0.30
N LEU A 49 -0.48 10.29 0.85
CA LEU A 49 0.43 10.38 1.98
C LEU A 49 1.38 9.18 2.02
N LEU A 50 0.82 7.99 1.78
CA LEU A 50 1.53 6.71 1.70
C LEU A 50 0.79 5.79 0.75
N ARG A 51 1.49 5.09 -0.12
CA ARG A 51 0.89 4.03 -0.93
C ARG A 51 1.85 2.87 -1.11
N TYR A 52 1.44 1.67 -0.74
CA TYR A 52 2.13 0.46 -1.10
C TYR A 52 1.36 -0.22 -2.23
N ASP A 53 2.03 -0.52 -3.34
CA ASP A 53 1.45 -1.36 -4.37
C ASP A 53 2.52 -2.22 -5.04
N ASN A 54 2.06 -3.11 -5.92
CA ASN A 54 2.94 -3.95 -6.72
C ASN A 54 2.59 -3.98 -8.20
N ALA A 55 2.03 -2.90 -8.72
CA ALA A 55 1.70 -2.85 -10.13
C ALA A 55 2.97 -2.64 -10.99
N PRO A 56 3.02 -3.21 -12.20
CA PRO A 56 4.29 -3.47 -12.91
C PRO A 56 4.97 -2.23 -13.52
N HIS A 57 4.48 -1.02 -13.25
CA HIS A 57 4.93 0.22 -13.89
C HIS A 57 6.24 0.79 -13.33
N HIS A 58 6.68 0.34 -12.15
CA HIS A 58 7.96 0.73 -11.52
C HIS A 58 8.95 -0.42 -11.35
N ARG A 59 8.69 -1.55 -12.02
CA ARG A 59 9.45 -2.80 -11.87
C ARG A 59 10.95 -2.60 -12.10
N ASP A 60 11.31 -1.86 -13.14
CA ASP A 60 12.70 -1.70 -13.57
C ASP A 60 13.51 -0.79 -12.63
N ASP A 61 12.82 0.03 -11.81
CA ASP A 61 13.45 1.01 -10.92
C ASP A 61 13.56 0.51 -9.47
N VAL A 62 12.46 -0.05 -8.94
CA VAL A 62 12.31 -0.36 -7.50
C VAL A 62 11.80 -1.78 -7.23
N GLY A 63 11.64 -2.60 -8.27
CA GLY A 63 11.17 -3.98 -8.17
C GLY A 63 9.65 -4.11 -8.10
N HIS A 64 9.19 -5.33 -7.80
CA HIS A 64 7.75 -5.66 -7.78
C HIS A 64 7.00 -4.87 -6.71
N HIS A 65 7.53 -4.82 -5.49
CA HIS A 65 6.89 -4.20 -4.34
C HIS A 65 7.49 -2.83 -4.06
N HIS A 66 6.65 -1.81 -3.99
CA HIS A 66 7.14 -0.47 -3.82
C HIS A 66 6.18 0.42 -3.03
N CYS A 67 6.75 1.50 -2.49
CA CYS A 67 6.09 2.53 -1.69
C CYS A 67 6.20 3.87 -2.41
N HIS A 68 5.09 4.60 -2.50
CA HIS A 68 5.02 6.01 -2.86
C HIS A 68 4.81 6.84 -1.58
N THR A 69 5.61 7.89 -1.40
CA THR A 69 5.54 8.80 -0.25
C THR A 69 4.95 10.15 -0.64
N ALA A 70 4.48 10.93 0.35
CA ALA A 70 3.87 12.25 0.14
C ALA A 70 4.73 13.25 -0.66
N ASP A 71 6.06 13.11 -0.62
CA ASP A 71 7.01 13.94 -1.37
C ASP A 71 7.26 13.44 -2.82
N GLY A 72 6.48 12.46 -3.28
CA GLY A 72 6.55 11.89 -4.62
C GLY A 72 7.71 10.91 -4.83
N ARG A 73 8.43 10.51 -3.78
CA ARG A 73 9.48 9.49 -3.91
C ARG A 73 8.87 8.09 -4.00
N ILE A 74 9.52 7.24 -4.79
CA ILE A 74 9.19 5.82 -4.93
C ILE A 74 10.36 5.01 -4.41
N LYS A 75 10.08 4.04 -3.52
CA LYS A 75 11.11 3.22 -2.86
C LYS A 75 10.73 1.74 -2.89
N PRO A 76 11.71 0.83 -2.95
CA PRO A 76 11.44 -0.60 -2.81
C PRO A 76 10.86 -0.89 -1.42
N VAL A 77 9.99 -1.90 -1.35
CA VAL A 77 9.41 -2.43 -0.11
C VAL A 77 9.70 -3.92 -0.04
N GLU A 78 10.16 -4.39 1.11
CA GLU A 78 10.28 -5.84 1.33
C GLU A 78 8.88 -6.46 1.48
N TYR A 79 8.66 -7.59 0.82
CA TYR A 79 7.42 -8.36 0.89
C TYR A 79 7.66 -9.71 1.56
N PRO A 80 7.64 -9.78 2.89
CA PRO A 80 7.67 -11.05 3.61
C PRO A 80 6.30 -11.78 3.60
N GLY A 81 5.26 -11.14 3.08
CA GLY A 81 3.90 -11.66 2.98
C GLY A 81 2.83 -10.61 3.31
N LEU A 82 1.58 -10.89 2.92
CA LEU A 82 0.47 -9.94 3.01
C LEU A 82 0.19 -9.43 4.44
N THR A 83 0.21 -10.32 5.44
CA THR A 83 -0.02 -9.94 6.85
C THR A 83 1.03 -8.96 7.34
N SER A 84 2.31 -9.28 7.14
CA SER A 84 3.41 -8.40 7.56
C SER A 84 3.44 -7.08 6.80
N LEU A 85 3.06 -7.08 5.52
CA LEU A 85 2.91 -5.86 4.73
C LEU A 85 1.76 -4.98 5.28
N ARG A 86 0.60 -5.57 5.60
CA ARG A 86 -0.53 -4.88 6.22
C ARG A 86 -0.12 -4.27 7.57
N ASP A 87 0.47 -5.06 8.45
CA ASP A 87 0.88 -4.58 9.79
C ASP A 87 1.86 -3.41 9.68
N ARG A 88 2.77 -3.44 8.69
CA ARG A 88 3.71 -2.34 8.43
C ARG A 88 2.97 -1.11 7.93
N PHE A 89 2.09 -1.28 6.95
CA PHE A 89 1.31 -0.17 6.40
C PHE A 89 0.48 0.52 7.48
N GLU A 90 -0.25 -0.23 8.31
CA GLU A 90 -1.06 0.32 9.40
C GLU A 90 -0.22 1.10 10.43
N ARG A 91 0.97 0.62 10.77
CA ARG A 91 1.91 1.35 11.63
C ARG A 91 2.35 2.68 11.03
N GLU A 92 2.73 2.69 9.75
CA GLU A 92 3.15 3.92 9.07
C GLU A 92 1.98 4.90 8.88
N VAL A 93 0.76 4.41 8.62
CA VAL A 93 -0.46 5.23 8.63
C VAL A 93 -0.65 5.93 9.97
N GLN A 94 -0.52 5.20 11.08
CA GLN A 94 -0.66 5.77 12.41
C GLN A 94 0.44 6.81 12.68
N GLN A 95 1.69 6.51 12.34
CA GLN A 95 2.80 7.45 12.50
C GLN A 95 2.56 8.74 11.69
N ILE A 96 2.20 8.64 10.42
CA ILE A 96 1.97 9.80 9.55
C ILE A 96 0.75 10.60 10.03
N HIS A 97 -0.29 9.93 10.53
CA HIS A 97 -1.42 10.61 11.16
C HIS A 97 -0.94 11.46 12.34
N ASP A 98 -0.25 10.84 13.30
CA ASP A 98 0.17 11.50 14.54
C ASP A 98 1.11 12.68 14.25
N GLU A 99 2.10 12.50 13.36
CA GLU A 99 3.02 13.58 12.93
C GLU A 99 2.32 14.78 12.25
N ARG A 100 1.12 14.58 11.68
CA ARG A 100 0.34 15.63 11.01
C ARG A 100 -0.66 16.31 11.95
N THR A 101 -1.00 15.69 13.09
CA THR A 101 -2.07 16.15 13.99
C THR A 101 -1.61 16.50 15.41
N ASP A 102 -0.36 16.19 15.76
CA ASP A 102 0.31 16.68 16.97
C ASP A 102 0.67 18.18 16.87
#